data_AF-A0A6P5TT22-F1
#
_entry.id   AF-A0A6P5TT22-F1
#
_cell.length_a   1.000
_cell.length_b   1.000
_cell.length_c   1.000
_cell.angle_alpha   90.00
_cell.angle_beta   90.00
_cell.angle_gamma   90.00
#
_symmetry.space_group_name_H-M   'P 1'
#
loop_
_entity.id
_entity.type
_entity.pdbx_description
1 polymer ?
#
loop_
_entity_poly.entity_id
_entity_poly.type
_entity_poly.pdbx_seq_one_letter_code
_entity_poly.pdbx_strand_id
1 'polypeptide(L)'
;MSIFNKLKNAREFKAYEDLVDQNHMALEFSSFSDGKEAVTKAANLLFVKYLELAKSVGDHEEKIFTEPNMDEALKAISCRGPDPDLLLVYGPARCHLGFPAWRIRYTEIVHMGELKSMRYGSLIKAIYGFTTVRQNYGK
;
A
#
# COMPACT_ATOMS: atom_id res chain seq x y z
N MET A 1 3.32 13.05 -20.70
CA MET A 1 2.15 13.87 -20.34
C MET A 1 1.62 13.35 -19.01
N SER A 2 1.72 14.13 -17.95
CA SER A 2 1.43 13.69 -16.57
C SER A 2 -0.06 13.31 -16.42
N ILE A 3 -0.36 12.09 -15.94
CA ILE A 3 -1.73 11.57 -15.78
C ILE A 3 -2.59 12.49 -14.88
N PHE A 4 -1.92 13.20 -13.98
CA PHE A 4 -2.49 14.16 -13.04
C PHE A 4 -3.24 15.30 -13.73
N ASN A 5 -2.80 15.76 -14.90
CA ASN A 5 -3.45 16.85 -15.63
C ASN A 5 -4.85 16.47 -16.17
N LYS A 6 -5.20 15.18 -16.18
CA LYS A 6 -6.53 14.69 -16.63
C LYS A 6 -7.54 14.57 -15.49
N LEU A 7 -7.11 14.66 -14.23
CA LEU A 7 -7.95 14.49 -13.05
C LEU A 7 -8.46 15.83 -12.55
N LYS A 8 -9.52 16.35 -13.18
CA LYS A 8 -10.06 17.70 -12.93
C LYS A 8 -10.53 17.96 -11.49
N ASN A 9 -10.85 16.91 -10.74
CA ASN A 9 -11.38 16.98 -9.37
C ASN A 9 -10.43 16.38 -8.32
N ALA A 10 -9.19 16.04 -8.70
CA ALA A 10 -8.21 15.51 -7.77
C ALA A 10 -7.40 16.66 -7.16
N ARG A 11 -7.13 16.57 -5.85
CA ARG A 11 -6.17 17.43 -5.15
C ARG A 11 -5.03 16.56 -4.66
N GLU A 12 -3.82 17.11 -4.68
CA GLU A 12 -2.65 16.43 -4.14
C GLU A 12 -2.78 16.31 -2.62
N PHE A 13 -2.65 15.09 -2.11
CA PHE A 13 -2.76 14.82 -0.67
C PHE A 13 -1.44 15.15 0.02
N LYS A 14 -1.42 16.24 0.79
CA LYS A 14 -0.28 16.59 1.65
C LYS A 14 -0.49 15.99 3.03
N ALA A 15 0.27 14.94 3.34
CA ALA A 15 0.12 14.10 4.53
C ALA A 15 0.32 14.80 5.89
N TYR A 16 0.49 16.13 5.95
CA TYR A 16 0.84 16.86 7.18
C TYR A 16 -0.25 17.80 7.72
N GLU A 17 -1.38 18.03 7.03
CA GLU A 17 -2.38 19.00 7.53
C GLU A 17 -3.83 18.52 7.60
N ASP A 18 -4.28 17.58 6.75
CA ASP A 18 -5.72 17.24 6.73
C ASP A 18 -5.97 15.78 7.12
N LEU A 19 -6.00 15.53 8.44
CA LEU A 19 -6.62 14.33 8.98
C LEU A 19 -8.13 14.43 8.70
N VAL A 20 -8.55 13.73 7.64
CA VAL A 20 -9.93 13.32 7.36
C VAL A 20 -10.85 14.44 6.88
N ASP A 21 -10.68 14.87 5.62
CA ASP A 21 -11.82 15.36 4.86
C ASP A 21 -12.69 14.15 4.46
N GLN A 22 -13.72 13.85 5.26
CA GLN A 22 -14.62 12.70 5.07
C GLN A 22 -15.40 12.73 3.74
N ASN A 23 -15.36 13.84 3.00
CA ASN A 23 -16.14 14.01 1.78
C ASN A 23 -15.37 13.68 0.48
N HIS A 24 -14.08 13.34 0.57
CA HIS A 24 -13.24 13.17 -0.62
C HIS A 24 -12.51 11.83 -0.66
N MET A 25 -12.44 11.25 -1.86
CA MET A 25 -11.67 10.03 -2.13
C MET A 25 -10.19 10.36 -2.24
N ALA A 26 -9.35 9.70 -1.44
CA ALA A 26 -7.91 9.75 -1.59
C ALA A 26 -7.46 8.86 -2.75
N LEU A 27 -6.52 9.34 -3.57
CA LEU A 27 -5.93 8.59 -4.68
C LEU A 27 -4.43 8.49 -4.51
N GLU A 28 -3.93 7.25 -4.45
CA GLU A 28 -2.50 6.93 -4.43
C GLU A 28 -2.10 6.31 -5.77
N PHE A 29 -0.97 6.74 -6.32
CA PHE A 29 -0.35 6.11 -7.48
C PHE A 29 0.83 5.27 -7.01
N SER A 30 0.84 4.01 -7.41
CA SER A 30 1.92 3.06 -7.11
C SER A 30 2.47 2.49 -8.41
N SER A 31 3.73 2.08 -8.35
CA SER A 31 4.56 1.59 -9.43
C SER A 31 5.39 0.39 -8.97
N PHE A 32 6.15 -0.20 -9.90
CA PHE A 32 6.99 -1.36 -9.58
C PHE A 32 8.08 -1.06 -8.53
N SER A 33 8.61 0.17 -8.49
CA SER A 33 9.64 0.57 -7.51
C SER A 33 9.08 0.64 -6.08
N ASP A 34 7.76 0.73 -5.93
CA ASP A 34 7.10 0.72 -4.61
C ASP A 34 6.99 -0.70 -4.02
N GLY A 35 7.35 -1.72 -4.79
CA GLY A 35 7.42 -3.11 -4.33
C GLY A 35 8.75 -3.47 -3.68
N LYS A 36 9.47 -4.41 -4.29
CA LYS A 36 10.71 -4.99 -3.72
C LYS A 36 11.83 -3.97 -3.52
N GLU A 37 11.90 -2.98 -4.40
CA GLU A 37 12.92 -1.92 -4.30
C GLU A 37 12.66 -1.05 -3.06
N ALA A 38 11.43 -0.64 -2.80
CA ALA A 38 11.05 0.06 -1.58
C ALA A 38 11.38 -0.76 -0.33
N VAL A 39 11.06 -2.05 -0.30
CA VAL A 39 11.42 -2.94 0.82
C VAL A 39 12.93 -2.96 1.07
N THR A 40 13.73 -3.01 0.00
CA THR A 40 15.20 -2.97 0.11
C THR A 40 15.69 -1.65 0.70
N LYS A 41 15.12 -0.52 0.25
CA LYS A 41 15.44 0.81 0.77
C LYS A 41 15.02 0.96 2.24
N ALA A 42 13.86 0.44 2.64
CA ALA A 42 13.39 0.44 4.03
C ALA A 42 14.30 -0.38 4.94
N ALA A 43 14.68 -1.59 4.49
CA ALA A 43 15.62 -2.44 5.22
C ALA A 43 16.98 -1.75 5.42
N ASN A 44 17.51 -1.08 4.38
CA ASN A 44 18.74 -0.31 4.50
C ASN A 44 18.61 0.86 5.47
N LEU A 45 17.45 1.54 5.49
CA LEU A 45 17.18 2.61 6.46
C LEU A 45 17.22 2.10 7.91
N LEU A 46 16.57 0.96 8.18
CA LEU A 46 16.62 0.32 9.50
C LEU A 46 18.04 -0.14 9.86
N PHE A 47 18.79 -0.66 8.89
CA PHE A 47 20.17 -1.08 9.09
C PHE A 47 21.09 0.10 9.43
N VAL A 48 20.95 1.25 8.78
CA VAL A 48 21.72 2.45 9.15
C VAL A 48 21.36 2.91 10.57
N LYS A 49 20.07 2.91 10.92
CA LYS A 49 19.60 3.25 12.28
C LYS A 49 20.20 2.31 13.33
N TYR A 50 20.29 1.02 13.02
CA TYR A 50 20.97 0.03 13.87
C TYR A 50 22.42 0.40 14.16
N LEU A 51 23.19 0.70 13.11
CA LEU A 51 24.61 0.99 13.22
C LEU A 51 24.87 2.24 14.06
N GLU A 52 24.00 3.25 13.98
CA GLU A 52 24.11 4.44 14.82
C GLU A 52 23.81 4.14 16.29
N LEU A 53 22.78 3.32 16.58
CA LEU A 53 22.48 2.86 17.94
C LEU A 53 23.61 2.01 18.53
N ALA A 54 24.23 1.15 17.72
CA ALA A 54 25.35 0.32 18.15
C ALA A 54 26.62 1.13 18.49
N LYS A 55 26.75 2.36 17.95
CA LYS A 55 27.85 3.29 18.27
C LYS A 55 27.59 4.09 19.55
N SER A 56 26.33 4.27 19.94
CA SER A 56 26.01 4.96 21.21
C SER A 56 26.30 4.06 22.40
N VAL A 57 26.90 4.64 23.45
CA VAL A 57 27.26 3.93 24.68
C VAL A 57 25.99 3.64 25.49
N GLY A 58 25.41 2.47 25.27
CA GLY A 58 24.23 1.98 25.96
C GLY A 58 23.87 0.59 25.44
N ASP A 59 23.47 -0.31 26.34
CA ASP A 59 23.03 -1.66 25.96
C ASP A 59 21.64 -1.56 25.32
N HIS A 60 21.61 -1.23 24.03
CA HIS A 60 20.38 -1.11 23.28
C HIS A 60 19.99 -2.48 22.73
N GLU A 61 19.39 -3.33 23.57
CA GLU A 61 18.61 -4.52 23.14
C GLU A 61 17.30 -4.13 22.40
N GLU A 62 17.24 -2.96 21.78
CA GLU A 62 16.04 -2.50 21.13
C GLU A 62 15.82 -3.33 19.86
N LYS A 63 14.72 -4.09 19.83
CA LYS A 63 14.33 -4.89 18.66
C LYS A 63 13.91 -3.96 17.52
N ILE A 64 14.89 -3.47 16.78
CA ILE A 64 14.67 -2.53 15.67
C ILE A 64 14.16 -3.22 14.40
N PHE A 65 14.35 -4.53 14.25
CA PHE A 65 13.87 -5.31 13.11
C PHE A 65 12.54 -5.98 13.47
N THR A 66 11.48 -5.19 13.46
CA THR A 66 10.10 -5.65 13.70
C THR A 66 9.20 -5.21 12.55
N GLU A 67 8.06 -5.87 12.41
CA GLU A 67 7.04 -5.52 11.42
C GLU A 67 6.60 -4.05 11.52
N PRO A 68 6.29 -3.48 12.70
CA PRO A 68 5.97 -2.05 12.83
C PRO A 68 7.10 -1.12 12.38
N ASN A 69 8.35 -1.44 12.70
CA ASN A 69 9.49 -0.62 12.27
C ASN A 69 9.68 -0.66 10.75
N MET A 70 9.43 -1.81 10.12
CA MET A 70 9.39 -1.92 8.66
C MET A 70 8.23 -1.12 8.06
N ASP A 71 7.04 -1.15 8.67
CA ASP A 71 5.89 -0.33 8.24
C ASP A 71 6.23 1.17 8.28
N GLU A 72 6.85 1.64 9.35
CA GLU A 72 7.28 3.03 9.49
C GLU A 72 8.35 3.41 8.47
N ALA A 73 9.37 2.54 8.29
CA ALA A 73 10.43 2.76 7.32
C ALA A 73 9.86 2.80 5.89
N LEU A 74 8.91 1.94 5.56
CA LEU A 74 8.24 1.92 4.26
C LEU A 74 7.44 3.22 4.05
N LYS A 75 6.64 3.67 5.01
CA LYS A 75 5.87 4.93 4.95
C LYS A 75 6.76 6.16 4.75
N ALA A 76 7.97 6.15 5.31
CA ALA A 76 8.91 7.25 5.18
C ALA A 76 9.46 7.40 3.74
N ILE A 77 9.62 6.29 3.03
CA ILE A 77 10.30 6.27 1.72
C ILE A 77 9.36 5.99 0.53
N SER A 78 8.21 5.41 0.78
CA SER A 78 7.27 4.87 -0.22
C SER A 78 5.85 4.81 0.36
N CYS A 79 4.84 4.58 -0.48
CA CYS A 79 3.48 4.16 -0.08
C CYS A 79 2.95 4.67 1.27
N ARG A 80 2.33 5.86 1.26
CA ARG A 80 1.78 6.49 2.47
C ARG A 80 0.35 6.06 2.82
N GLY A 81 -0.35 5.42 1.90
CA GLY A 81 -1.74 5.00 2.12
C GLY A 81 -1.88 3.76 3.02
N PRO A 82 -3.11 3.47 3.49
CA PRO A 82 -3.40 2.27 4.27
C PRO A 82 -3.25 0.99 3.43
N ASP A 83 -3.00 -0.14 4.06
CA ASP A 83 -3.04 -1.44 3.38
C ASP A 83 -4.42 -1.63 2.72
N PRO A 84 -4.51 -2.05 1.45
CA PRO A 84 -5.80 -2.19 0.77
C PRO A 84 -6.57 -3.39 1.31
N ASP A 85 -7.86 -3.20 1.62
CA ASP A 85 -8.72 -4.33 2.00
C ASP A 85 -9.19 -5.15 0.79
N LEU A 86 -9.34 -4.50 -0.37
CA LEU A 86 -9.82 -5.09 -1.62
C LEU A 86 -8.93 -4.68 -2.80
N LEU A 87 -8.41 -5.65 -3.54
CA LEU A 87 -7.65 -5.47 -4.78
C LEU A 87 -8.41 -6.01 -5.98
N LEU A 88 -8.79 -5.11 -6.90
CA LEU A 88 -9.43 -5.45 -8.16
C LEU A 88 -8.37 -5.60 -9.27
N VAL A 89 -8.09 -6.84 -9.67
CA VAL A 89 -7.07 -7.16 -10.67
C VAL A 89 -7.70 -7.26 -12.05
N TYR A 90 -7.29 -6.37 -12.96
CA TYR A 90 -7.71 -6.39 -14.35
C TYR A 90 -6.59 -6.90 -15.26
N GLY A 91 -6.96 -7.68 -16.29
CA GLY A 91 -6.04 -8.23 -17.29
C GLY A 91 -6.11 -9.77 -17.40
N PRO A 92 -5.38 -10.34 -18.37
CA PRO A 92 -5.37 -11.79 -18.63
C PRO A 92 -4.53 -12.57 -17.61
N ALA A 93 -3.56 -11.92 -16.97
CA ALA A 93 -2.67 -12.56 -16.02
C ALA A 93 -3.28 -12.55 -14.62
N ARG A 94 -3.31 -13.72 -13.97
CA ARG A 94 -3.69 -13.85 -12.56
C ARG A 94 -2.50 -13.59 -11.63
N CYS A 95 -1.97 -12.38 -11.68
CA CYS A 95 -0.86 -11.97 -10.80
C CYS A 95 -0.97 -10.47 -10.47
N HIS A 96 -0.27 -10.04 -9.42
CA HIS A 96 -0.28 -8.67 -8.95
C HIS A 96 0.83 -7.80 -9.58
N LEU A 97 1.59 -8.35 -10.54
CA LEU A 97 2.60 -7.64 -11.37
C LEU A 97 3.52 -6.66 -10.61
N GLY A 98 3.93 -7.02 -9.39
CA GLY A 98 4.83 -6.20 -8.59
C GLY A 98 4.15 -5.11 -7.76
N PHE A 99 2.81 -5.14 -7.62
CA PHE A 99 2.12 -4.38 -6.56
C PHE A 99 2.80 -4.67 -5.21
N PRO A 100 2.93 -3.66 -4.31
CA PRO A 100 3.69 -3.80 -3.07
C PRO A 100 3.26 -5.01 -2.22
N ALA A 101 4.08 -6.07 -2.25
CA ALA A 101 3.76 -7.35 -1.61
C ALA A 101 3.54 -7.21 -0.10
N TRP A 102 4.25 -6.26 0.53
CA TRP A 102 4.12 -5.96 1.95
C TRP A 102 2.71 -5.50 2.35
N ARG A 103 2.00 -4.83 1.44
CA ARG A 103 0.66 -4.26 1.72
C ARG A 103 -0.49 -5.23 1.50
N ILE A 104 -0.24 -6.41 0.90
CA ILE A 104 -1.32 -7.33 0.48
C ILE A 104 -1.50 -8.55 1.39
N ARG A 105 -1.03 -8.48 2.64
CA ARG A 105 -1.04 -9.61 3.60
C ARG A 105 -2.45 -10.16 3.87
N TYR A 106 -3.44 -9.28 3.95
CA TYR A 106 -4.83 -9.61 4.25
C TYR A 106 -5.82 -8.99 3.24
N THR A 107 -5.34 -8.70 2.03
CA THR A 107 -6.17 -8.09 0.99
C THR A 107 -7.01 -9.15 0.29
N GLU A 108 -8.31 -8.90 0.15
CA GLU A 108 -9.17 -9.70 -0.73
C GLU A 108 -8.85 -9.39 -2.19
N ILE A 109 -8.58 -10.41 -3.00
CA ILE A 109 -8.16 -10.23 -4.39
C ILE A 109 -9.27 -10.74 -5.33
N VAL A 110 -9.80 -9.84 -6.16
CA VAL A 110 -10.83 -10.17 -7.15
C VAL A 110 -10.31 -9.95 -8.56
N HIS A 111 -10.30 -11.00 -9.36
CA HIS A 111 -9.92 -10.92 -10.77
C HIS A 111 -11.13 -10.51 -11.63
N MET A 112 -11.04 -9.34 -12.26
CA MET A 112 -12.15 -8.67 -12.94
C MET A 112 -12.17 -8.88 -14.47
N GLY A 113 -11.16 -9.53 -15.04
CA GLY A 113 -11.01 -9.67 -16.50
C GLY A 113 -10.42 -8.42 -17.15
N GLU A 114 -10.61 -8.23 -18.45
CA GLU A 114 -10.03 -7.10 -19.17
C GLU A 114 -10.65 -5.75 -18.75
N LEU A 115 -9.81 -4.74 -18.46
CA LEU A 115 -10.26 -3.42 -18.02
C LEU A 115 -11.17 -2.72 -19.05
N LYS A 116 -10.91 -2.90 -20.35
CA LYS A 116 -11.74 -2.34 -21.44
C LYS A 116 -13.21 -2.82 -21.42
N SER A 117 -13.46 -3.96 -20.78
CA SER A 117 -14.79 -4.57 -20.66
C SER A 117 -15.43 -4.30 -19.28
N MET A 118 -14.80 -3.45 -18.46
CA MET A 118 -15.30 -3.11 -17.14
C MET A 118 -16.68 -2.44 -17.25
N ARG A 119 -17.64 -2.97 -16.49
CA ARG A 119 -19.00 -2.44 -16.36
C ARG A 119 -19.22 -2.02 -14.92
N TYR A 120 -19.95 -0.92 -14.71
CA TYR A 120 -20.32 -0.43 -13.38
C TYR A 120 -20.96 -1.53 -12.51
N GLY A 121 -21.90 -2.30 -13.07
CA GLY A 121 -22.54 -3.40 -12.35
C GLY A 121 -21.58 -4.50 -11.90
N SER A 122 -20.52 -4.78 -12.68
CA SER A 122 -19.48 -5.74 -12.28
C SER A 122 -18.64 -5.22 -11.11
N LEU A 123 -18.29 -3.93 -11.12
CA LEU A 123 -17.56 -3.28 -10.03
C LEU A 123 -18.38 -3.28 -8.74
N ILE A 124 -19.64 -2.84 -8.79
CA ILE A 124 -20.52 -2.83 -7.62
C ILE A 124 -20.73 -4.25 -7.10
N LYS A 125 -20.87 -5.25 -7.98
CA LYS A 125 -20.97 -6.65 -7.57
C LYS A 125 -19.71 -7.13 -6.83
N ALA A 126 -18.52 -6.75 -7.29
CA ALA A 126 -17.27 -7.11 -6.61
C ALA A 126 -17.17 -6.46 -5.22
N ILE A 127 -17.52 -5.16 -5.12
CA ILE A 127 -17.54 -4.44 -3.84
C ILE A 127 -18.57 -5.06 -2.89
N TYR A 128 -19.79 -5.33 -3.37
CA TYR A 128 -20.81 -5.99 -2.56
C TYR A 128 -20.36 -7.38 -2.10
N GLY A 129 -19.75 -8.16 -2.99
CA GLY A 129 -19.16 -9.46 -2.64
C GLY A 129 -18.10 -9.34 -1.54
N PHE A 130 -17.26 -8.30 -1.60
CA PHE A 130 -16.30 -8.02 -0.52
C PHE A 130 -16.99 -7.74 0.82
N THR A 131 -18.12 -7.01 0.84
CA THR A 131 -18.86 -6.76 2.11
C THR A 131 -19.42 -8.00 2.79
N THR A 132 -19.50 -9.13 2.09
CA THR A 132 -19.96 -10.41 2.65
C THR A 132 -18.81 -11.32 3.08
N VAL A 133 -17.55 -10.94 2.80
CA VAL A 133 -16.37 -11.71 3.21
C VAL A 133 -16.18 -11.59 4.72
N ARG A 134 -15.85 -12.71 5.36
CA ARG A 134 -15.44 -12.77 6.76
C ARG A 134 -13.95 -13.06 6.85
N GLN A 135 -13.18 -12.06 7.27
CA GLN A 135 -11.75 -12.21 7.52
C GLN A 135 -11.54 -12.72 8.95
N ASN A 136 -10.99 -13.92 9.08
CA ASN A 136 -10.76 -14.55 10.38
C ASN A 136 -9.38 -14.23 10.98
N TYR A 137 -8.46 -13.66 10.18
CA TYR A 137 -7.09 -13.31 10.60
C TYR A 137 -6.37 -14.43 11.38
N GLY A 138 -6.64 -15.69 11.02
CA GLY A 138 -6.07 -16.87 11.68
C GLY A 138 -6.70 -17.26 13.03
N LYS A 139 -7.87 -16.73 13.38
CA LYS A 139 -8.67 -17.11 14.56
C LYS A 139 -9.80 -18.07 14.25
#